data_AF-C5WCZ3-F1
#
_entry.id   AF-C5WCZ3-F1
#
_cell.length_a   1.000
_cell.length_b   1.000
_cell.length_c   1.000
_cell.angle_alpha   90.00
_cell.angle_beta   90.00
_cell.angle_gamma   90.00
#
_symmetry.space_group_name_H-M   'P 1'
#
loop_
_entity.id
_entity.type
_entity.pdbx_description
1 polymer ?
#
loop_
_entity_poly.entity_id
_entity_poly.type
_entity_poly.pdbx_seq_one_letter_code
_entity_poly.pdbx_strand_id
1 'polypeptide(L)'
;MNISNIIFNRLIDKINAAYLSLLRSLIMIREQITEKLHKAFEPIYLEVHNESYRHNVPAGSESHFKVIIVSDIFMGQKLLDRHRSIYKELIEELAESVYALALHTYTTKEWTKINNTIIASPNCRADMRT
;
A
#
# COMPACT_ATOMS: atom_id res chain seq x y z
N MET A 1 5.92 -0.16 44.33
CA MET A 1 5.34 0.19 43.01
C MET A 1 3.85 0.47 43.25
N ASN A 2 3.39 1.69 42.98
CA ASN A 2 2.10 2.20 43.50
C ASN A 2 0.94 1.75 42.58
N ILE A 3 -0.02 0.98 43.11
CA ILE A 3 -1.11 0.35 42.32
C ILE A 3 -1.96 1.41 41.61
N SER A 4 -2.13 2.59 42.22
CA SER A 4 -2.81 3.74 41.61
C SER A 4 -2.15 4.21 40.30
N ASN A 5 -0.82 4.28 40.27
CA ASN A 5 -0.07 4.67 39.07
C ASN A 5 -0.21 3.65 37.94
N ILE A 6 -0.33 2.36 38.27
CA ILE A 6 -0.53 1.29 37.28
C ILE A 6 -1.91 1.39 36.63
N ILE A 7 -2.96 1.66 37.42
CA ILE A 7 -4.34 1.81 36.92
C ILE A 7 -4.44 3.07 36.06
N PHE A 8 -3.87 4.18 36.51
CA PHE A 8 -3.85 5.45 35.76
C PHE A 8 -3.13 5.32 34.42
N ASN A 9 -1.94 4.70 34.39
CA ASN A 9 -1.20 4.49 33.15
C ASN A 9 -1.95 3.58 32.17
N ARG A 10 -2.58 2.50 32.66
CA ARG A 10 -3.42 1.63 31.81
C ARG A 10 -4.63 2.34 31.23
N LEU A 11 -5.21 3.29 31.96
CA LEU A 11 -6.33 4.10 31.46
C LEU A 11 -5.86 5.04 30.35
N ILE A 12 -4.71 5.70 30.55
CA ILE A 12 -4.08 6.55 29.52
C ILE A 12 -3.73 5.74 28.26
N ASP A 13 -3.13 4.54 28.41
CA ASP A 13 -2.79 3.68 27.27
C ASP A 13 -4.03 3.30 26.46
N LYS A 14 -5.15 2.98 27.13
CA LYS A 14 -6.42 2.67 26.45
C LYS A 14 -6.99 3.87 25.71
N ILE A 15 -6.96 5.05 26.32
CA ILE A 15 -7.44 6.29 25.68
C ILE A 15 -6.56 6.62 24.46
N ASN A 16 -5.24 6.52 24.60
CA ASN A 16 -4.31 6.74 23.49
C ASN A 16 -4.54 5.75 22.35
N ALA A 17 -4.75 4.46 22.65
CA ALA A 17 -5.05 3.46 21.63
C ALA A 17 -6.37 3.75 20.89
N ALA A 18 -7.42 4.16 21.61
CA ALA A 18 -8.70 4.53 21.01
C ALA A 18 -8.58 5.79 20.13
N TYR A 19 -7.83 6.81 20.59
CA TYR A 19 -7.57 8.02 19.82
C TYR A 19 -6.76 7.74 18.55
N LEU A 20 -5.71 6.91 18.64
CA LEU A 20 -4.91 6.50 17.49
C LEU A 20 -5.73 5.69 16.47
N SER A 21 -6.65 4.85 16.93
CA SER A 21 -7.59 4.13 16.06
C SER A 21 -8.53 5.08 15.32
N LEU A 22 -9.12 6.06 16.04
CA LEU A 22 -10.02 7.05 15.46
C LEU A 22 -9.30 8.00 14.49
N LEU A 23 -8.05 8.35 14.77
CA LEU A 23 -7.22 9.12 13.84
C LEU A 23 -6.88 8.30 12.59
N ARG A 24 -6.54 7.01 12.74
CA ARG A 24 -6.27 6.13 11.59
C ARG A 24 -7.48 6.02 10.66
N SER A 25 -8.71 5.91 11.20
CA SER A 25 -9.91 5.81 10.36
C SER A 25 -10.26 7.09 9.58
N LEU A 26 -9.67 8.23 9.93
CA LEU A 26 -9.81 9.50 9.20
C LEU A 26 -8.77 9.68 8.08
N ILE A 27 -7.72 8.86 8.04
CA ILE A 27 -6.67 8.90 7.01
C ILE A 27 -7.09 8.02 5.83
N MET A 28 -6.89 8.50 4.60
CA MET A 28 -7.22 7.71 3.40
C MET A 28 -6.34 6.45 3.30
N ILE A 29 -6.91 5.32 2.85
CA ILE A 29 -6.20 4.04 2.75
C ILE A 29 -4.96 4.16 1.85
N ARG A 30 -5.05 4.95 0.77
CA ARG A 30 -3.90 5.26 -0.09
C ARG A 30 -2.71 5.82 0.69
N GLU A 31 -2.96 6.73 1.63
CA GLU A 31 -1.93 7.40 2.41
C GLU A 31 -1.31 6.40 3.41
N GLN A 32 -2.13 5.59 4.07
CA GLN A 32 -1.65 4.53 4.96
C GLN A 32 -0.74 3.53 4.23
N ILE A 33 -1.16 3.07 3.04
CA ILE A 33 -0.35 2.18 2.19
C ILE A 33 0.97 2.87 1.83
N THR A 34 0.91 4.13 1.42
CA THR A 34 2.11 4.89 1.00
C THR A 34 3.11 5.00 2.16
N GLU A 35 2.66 5.39 3.35
CA GLU A 35 3.53 5.53 4.52
C GLU A 35 4.15 4.20 4.96
N LYS A 36 3.35 3.12 5.04
CA LYS A 36 3.84 1.79 5.41
C LYS A 36 4.90 1.29 4.43
N LEU A 37 4.63 1.39 3.13
CA LEU A 37 5.58 0.95 2.11
C LEU A 37 6.84 1.82 2.09
N HIS A 38 6.71 3.13 2.28
CA HIS A 38 7.87 4.02 2.36
C HIS A 38 8.76 3.64 3.56
N LYS A 39 8.15 3.36 4.72
CA LYS A 39 8.88 2.98 5.93
C LYS A 39 9.52 1.59 5.84
N ALA A 40 8.85 0.63 5.23
CA ALA A 40 9.32 -0.76 5.19
C ALA A 40 10.39 -1.01 4.12
N PHE A 41 10.32 -0.29 3.00
CA PHE A 41 11.14 -0.59 1.81
C PHE A 41 12.09 0.54 1.40
N GLU A 42 12.05 1.69 2.07
CA GLU A 42 12.87 2.88 1.78
C GLU A 42 13.05 3.10 0.27
N PRO A 43 11.95 3.16 -0.50
CA PRO A 43 12.03 3.11 -1.95
C PRO A 43 12.60 4.40 -2.53
N ILE A 44 13.35 4.28 -3.61
CA ILE A 44 13.79 5.44 -4.41
C ILE A 44 12.66 6.01 -5.26
N TYR A 45 11.61 5.22 -5.51
CA TYR A 45 10.39 5.63 -6.19
C TYR A 45 9.21 4.81 -5.67
N LEU A 46 8.14 5.49 -5.29
CA LEU A 46 6.90 4.87 -4.84
C LEU A 46 5.71 5.64 -5.41
N GLU A 47 4.79 4.91 -6.02
CA GLU A 47 3.56 5.45 -6.58
C GLU A 47 2.40 4.51 -6.24
N VAL A 48 1.34 5.07 -5.66
CA VAL A 48 0.14 4.33 -5.23
C VAL A 48 -1.07 4.98 -5.86
N HIS A 49 -1.74 4.26 -6.76
CA HIS A 49 -2.93 4.68 -7.47
C HIS A 49 -4.15 3.92 -7.01
N ASN A 50 -5.22 4.64 -6.69
CA ASN A 50 -6.54 4.04 -6.51
C ASN A 50 -7.16 3.81 -7.91
N GLU A 51 -7.31 2.55 -8.29
CA GLU A 51 -7.91 2.13 -9.56
C GLU A 51 -9.33 1.55 -9.38
N SER A 52 -9.93 1.73 -8.19
CA SER A 52 -11.26 1.20 -7.87
C SER A 52 -12.35 1.63 -8.87
N TYR A 53 -12.26 2.84 -9.42
CA TYR A 53 -13.20 3.35 -10.43
C TYR A 53 -13.26 2.52 -11.72
N ARG A 54 -12.26 1.66 -11.99
CA ARG A 54 -12.24 0.73 -13.14
C ARG A 54 -13.06 -0.54 -12.90
N HIS A 55 -13.56 -0.71 -11.69
CA HIS A 55 -14.40 -1.82 -11.28
C HIS A 55 -15.80 -1.31 -10.95
N ASN A 56 -16.81 -2.17 -11.05
CA ASN A 56 -18.21 -1.82 -10.77
C ASN A 56 -18.44 -1.67 -9.24
N VAL A 57 -17.75 -0.71 -8.63
CA VAL A 57 -17.80 -0.38 -7.21
C VAL A 57 -18.27 1.08 -7.03
N PRO A 58 -18.85 1.44 -5.88
CA PRO A 58 -19.29 2.81 -5.61
C PRO A 58 -18.17 3.84 -5.80
N ALA A 59 -18.52 5.04 -6.27
CA ALA A 59 -17.57 6.14 -6.40
C ALA A 59 -16.94 6.46 -5.03
N GLY A 60 -15.62 6.65 -5.02
CA GLY A 60 -14.85 6.85 -3.77
C GLY A 60 -14.41 5.56 -3.07
N SER A 61 -14.71 4.38 -3.62
CA SER A 61 -14.17 3.12 -3.08
C SER A 61 -12.64 3.09 -3.13
N GLU A 62 -12.04 2.49 -2.12
CA GLU A 62 -10.59 2.27 -1.99
C GLU A 62 -10.32 0.75 -1.94
N SER A 63 -10.82 0.02 -2.93
CA SER A 63 -10.80 -1.45 -2.96
C SER A 63 -9.74 -2.05 -3.90
N HIS A 64 -9.35 -1.33 -4.94
CA HIS A 64 -8.35 -1.77 -5.92
C HIS A 64 -7.24 -0.74 -6.03
N PHE A 65 -6.01 -1.18 -5.77
CA PHE A 65 -4.84 -0.31 -5.83
C PHE A 65 -3.79 -0.87 -6.77
N LYS A 66 -3.13 0.04 -7.50
CA LYS A 66 -1.90 -0.24 -8.23
C LYS A 66 -0.74 0.41 -7.50
N VAL A 67 0.30 -0.37 -7.22
CA VAL A 67 1.52 0.08 -6.55
C VAL A 67 2.70 -0.15 -7.47
N ILE A 68 3.45 0.91 -7.73
CA ILE A 68 4.77 0.85 -8.36
C ILE A 68 5.79 1.20 -7.30
N ILE A 69 6.71 0.29 -7.03
CA ILE A 69 7.74 0.47 -6.02
C ILE A 69 9.11 0.07 -6.57
N VAL A 70 10.06 0.98 -6.41
CA VAL A 70 11.45 0.78 -6.81
C VAL A 70 12.33 0.83 -5.56
N SER A 71 12.94 -0.30 -5.22
CA SER A 71 13.84 -0.41 -4.07
C SER A 71 14.91 -1.47 -4.32
N ASP A 72 16.12 -1.19 -3.85
CA ASP A 72 17.24 -2.13 -3.93
C ASP A 72 17.13 -3.25 -2.90
N ILE A 73 16.20 -3.17 -1.93
CA ILE A 73 15.86 -4.30 -1.05
C ILE A 73 15.38 -5.52 -1.84
N PHE A 74 14.84 -5.31 -3.04
CA PHE A 74 14.39 -6.38 -3.93
C PHE A 74 15.52 -7.09 -4.70
N MET A 75 16.77 -6.63 -4.59
CA MET A 75 17.91 -7.26 -5.26
C MET A 75 18.07 -8.73 -4.83
N GLY A 76 18.21 -9.62 -5.82
CA GLY A 76 18.34 -11.06 -5.59
C GLY A 76 17.06 -11.78 -5.16
N GLN A 77 15.96 -11.07 -4.93
CA GLN A 77 14.66 -11.67 -4.61
C GLN A 77 13.87 -12.02 -5.88
N LYS A 78 13.16 -13.15 -5.85
CA LYS A 78 12.20 -13.51 -6.91
C LYS A 78 10.94 -12.65 -6.79
N LEU A 79 10.23 -12.46 -7.90
CA LEU A 79 9.01 -11.64 -7.95
C LEU A 79 7.98 -12.02 -6.87
N LEU A 80 7.74 -13.32 -6.67
CA LEU A 80 6.81 -13.81 -5.64
C LEU A 80 7.25 -13.40 -4.23
N ASP A 81 8.55 -13.43 -3.94
CA ASP A 81 9.08 -13.06 -2.62
C ASP A 81 8.92 -11.56 -2.37
N ARG A 82 9.15 -10.73 -3.39
CA ARG A 82 8.88 -9.28 -3.36
C ARG A 82 7.40 -8.98 -3.08
N HIS A 83 6.49 -9.72 -3.73
CA HIS A 83 5.06 -9.54 -3.51
C HIS A 83 4.67 -9.98 -2.09
N ARG A 84 5.19 -11.12 -1.61
CA ARG A 84 4.93 -11.60 -0.26
C ARG A 84 5.41 -10.63 0.82
N SER A 85 6.58 -10.01 0.65
CA SER A 85 7.06 -9.01 1.60
C SER A 85 6.14 -7.79 1.65
N ILE A 86 5.67 -7.30 0.50
CA ILE A 86 4.72 -6.18 0.44
C ILE A 86 3.37 -6.56 1.07
N TYR A 87 2.81 -7.74 0.73
CA TYR A 87 1.57 -8.20 1.33
C TYR A 87 1.65 -8.34 2.84
N LYS A 88 2.81 -8.74 3.37
CA LYS A 88 3.04 -8.85 4.81
C LYS A 88 2.93 -7.50 5.52
N GLU A 89 3.48 -6.43 4.92
CA GLU A 89 3.43 -5.09 5.50
C GLU A 89 2.01 -4.47 5.46
N LEU A 90 1.21 -4.86 4.46
CA LEU A 90 -0.14 -4.32 4.22
C LEU A 90 -1.27 -5.24 4.70
N ILE A 91 -0.97 -6.27 5.50
CA ILE A 91 -1.92 -7.33 5.82
C ILE A 91 -3.15 -6.81 6.59
N GLU A 92 -2.97 -5.78 7.41
CA GLU A 92 -4.04 -5.14 8.19
C GLU A 92 -5.00 -4.36 7.26
N GLU A 93 -4.46 -3.57 6.34
CA GLU A 93 -5.22 -2.78 5.37
C GLU A 93 -5.98 -3.65 4.37
N LEU A 94 -5.37 -4.76 3.95
CA LEU A 94 -5.98 -5.76 3.07
C LEU A 94 -7.09 -6.56 3.75
N ALA A 95 -7.05 -6.70 5.08
CA ALA A 95 -8.12 -7.37 5.82
C ALA A 95 -9.38 -6.52 5.95
N GLU A 96 -9.24 -5.20 5.96
CA GLU A 96 -10.35 -4.29 6.26
C GLU A 96 -11.01 -3.67 5.03
N SER A 97 -10.26 -3.34 3.96
CA SER A 97 -10.81 -2.48 2.89
C SER A 97 -10.30 -2.75 1.47
N VAL A 98 -9.08 -3.30 1.32
CA VAL A 98 -8.47 -3.52 0.00
C VAL A 98 -8.70 -4.94 -0.49
N TYR A 99 -9.39 -5.09 -1.63
CA TYR A 99 -9.69 -6.38 -2.24
C TYR A 99 -8.62 -6.85 -3.23
N ALA A 100 -7.92 -5.93 -3.90
CA ALA A 100 -6.89 -6.29 -4.89
C ALA A 100 -5.74 -5.27 -4.95
N LEU A 101 -4.51 -5.80 -5.07
CA LEU A 101 -3.28 -5.04 -5.19
C LEU A 101 -2.51 -5.46 -6.46
N ALA A 102 -2.43 -4.58 -7.45
CA ALA A 102 -1.58 -4.76 -8.61
C ALA A 102 -0.17 -4.25 -8.29
N LEU A 103 0.79 -5.19 -8.14
CA LEU A 103 2.16 -4.88 -7.74
C LEU A 103 3.12 -4.86 -8.92
N HIS A 104 3.83 -3.74 -9.06
CA HIS A 104 4.97 -3.59 -9.95
C HIS A 104 6.21 -3.29 -9.11
N THR A 105 7.11 -4.28 -8.98
CA THR A 105 8.28 -4.19 -8.11
C THR A 105 9.57 -4.23 -8.92
N TYR A 106 10.44 -3.24 -8.71
CA TYR A 106 11.68 -3.10 -9.46
C TYR A 106 12.87 -2.80 -8.53
N THR A 107 14.05 -3.26 -8.92
CA THR A 107 15.32 -2.71 -8.39
C THR A 107 15.69 -1.44 -9.16
N THR A 108 16.60 -0.63 -8.63
CA THR A 108 17.10 0.58 -9.33
C THR A 108 17.67 0.22 -10.72
N LYS A 109 18.36 -0.92 -10.82
CA LYS A 109 18.93 -1.44 -12.07
C LYS A 109 17.87 -1.90 -13.07
N GLU A 110 16.79 -2.51 -12.61
CA GLU A 110 15.66 -2.87 -13.45
C GLU A 110 14.93 -1.61 -13.92
N TRP A 111 14.64 -0.68 -13.01
CA TRP A 111 13.92 0.56 -13.29
C TRP A 111 14.62 1.42 -14.34
N THR A 112 15.93 1.60 -14.24
CA THR A 112 16.74 2.35 -15.21
C THR A 112 16.72 1.74 -16.62
N LYS A 113 16.70 0.40 -16.74
CA LYS A 113 16.54 -0.27 -18.05
C LYS A 113 15.15 -0.06 -18.64
N ILE A 114 14.15 -0.07 -17.76
CA ILE A 114 12.73 0.03 -18.13
C ILE A 114 12.38 1.49 -18.48
N ASN A 115 12.95 2.50 -17.82
CA ASN A 115 12.75 3.92 -18.15
C ASN A 115 13.27 4.32 -19.54
N ASN A 116 14.23 3.56 -20.10
CA ASN A 116 14.66 3.71 -21.50
C ASN A 116 13.72 2.99 -22.51
N THR A 117 12.67 2.31 -22.03
CA THR A 117 11.73 1.53 -22.85
C THR A 117 10.23 1.83 -22.58
N ILE A 118 9.85 2.55 -21.51
CA ILE A 118 8.45 2.94 -21.23
C ILE A 118 8.11 4.30 -21.86
N ILE A 119 7.88 4.32 -23.17
CA ILE A 119 6.87 5.20 -23.76
C ILE A 119 6.03 4.32 -24.70
N ALA A 120 5.09 3.58 -24.11
CA ALA A 120 3.83 3.16 -24.73
C ALA A 120 3.06 2.27 -23.74
N SER A 121 2.10 2.85 -23.02
CA SER A 121 0.98 2.03 -22.53
C SER A 121 0.22 1.52 -23.76
N PRO A 122 -0.12 0.22 -23.83
CA PRO A 122 -0.95 -0.27 -24.92
C PRO A 122 -2.33 0.41 -24.85
N ASN A 123 -2.78 0.99 -25.97
CA ASN A 123 -4.15 1.52 -26.07
C ASN A 123 -5.16 0.40 -25.78
N CYS A 124 -6.02 0.60 -24.79
CA CYS A 124 -7.19 -0.23 -24.58
C CYS A 124 -8.06 -0.20 -25.85
N ARG A 125 -8.13 -1.31 -26.57
CA ARG A 125 -9.16 -1.57 -27.58
C ARG A 125 -10.46 -1.85 -26.82
N ALA A 126 -11.34 -0.84 -26.74
CA ALA A 126 -12.75 -1.09 -26.47
C ALA A 126 -13.31 -1.87 -27.68
N ASP A 127 -13.63 -3.15 -27.51
CA ASP A 127 -14.39 -3.87 -28.54
C ASP A 127 -15.85 -3.41 -28.47
N MET A 128 -16.18 -2.56 -29.43
CA MET A 128 -17.55 -2.22 -29.74
C MET A 128 -18.20 -3.47 -30.33
N ARG A 129 -19.13 -4.09 -29.61
CA ARG A 129 -20.04 -5.08 -30.20
C ARG A 129 -21.41 -4.44 -30.35
N THR A 130 -21.71 -4.16 -31.62
CA THR A 130 -23.04 -4.06 -32.22
C THR A 130 -23.92 -5.25 -31.86
#